data_AF-A0A3D4RS91-F1
#
_entry.id   AF-A0A3D4RS91-F1
#
_cell.length_a   1.000
_cell.length_b   1.000
_cell.length_c   1.000
_cell.angle_alpha   90.00
_cell.angle_beta   90.00
_cell.angle_gamma   90.00
#
_symmetry.space_group_name_H-M   'P 1'
#
loop_
_entity.id
_entity.type
_entity.pdbx_description
1 polymer ?
#
loop_
_entity_poly.entity_id
_entity_poly.type
_entity_poly.pdbx_seq_one_letter_code
_entity_poly.pdbx_strand_id
1 'polypeptide(L)'
;MLHRITTLFPLWALLFSALALWQPDWFSAAKPAIVPLLGLVMFGMGMTLTWQDFVEVVRQPGRIGLGVGLQYLVMPLTAWVVSLLLDLPPELMAGLVLVGASPGGTASNVVCFLARGDLALSISLTMASTLLAIVATPLLTWIYVGRQVPVPVLDMLISIFKIVLLPVALGVAVNSVMGRRLASLRALFPLLSMLAIVFIIAIVVALNRPNLAQAGLSVALAVILHNAIGLAGGYWLGLLATRDARTARTLAIEVGMQNSGLAVALAAKYFSASAALPGALFSIWHNLSGSMLAAYWSRRADG
;
A
#
# COMPACT_ATOMS: atom_id res chain seq x y z
N MET A 1 8.87 -23.54 0.61
CA MET A 1 7.54 -23.61 1.25
C MET A 1 6.96 -22.23 1.54
N LEU A 2 7.64 -21.37 2.31
CA LEU A 2 7.18 -20.01 2.66
C LEU A 2 6.80 -19.12 1.46
N HIS A 3 7.56 -19.19 0.37
CA HIS A 3 7.25 -18.45 -0.86
C HIS A 3 5.93 -18.89 -1.51
N ARG A 4 5.59 -20.18 -1.48
CA ARG A 4 4.30 -20.68 -1.99
C ARG A 4 3.13 -20.22 -1.11
N ILE A 5 3.35 -20.06 0.20
CA ILE A 5 2.30 -19.61 1.12
C ILE A 5 2.02 -18.12 0.92
N THR A 6 3.07 -17.31 0.79
CA THR A 6 2.97 -15.86 0.60
C THR A 6 2.40 -15.46 -0.77
N THR A 7 2.62 -16.26 -1.81
CA THR A 7 1.99 -16.06 -3.13
C THR A 7 0.48 -16.35 -3.13
N LEU A 8 -0.02 -17.09 -2.15
CA LEU A 8 -1.46 -17.31 -1.94
C LEU A 8 -2.11 -16.19 -1.10
N PHE A 9 -1.44 -15.05 -0.90
CA PHE A 9 -1.95 -13.89 -0.15
C PHE A 9 -3.42 -13.55 -0.49
N PRO A 10 -3.83 -13.41 -1.76
CA PRO A 10 -5.21 -13.04 -2.08
C PRO A 10 -6.22 -14.07 -1.59
N LEU A 11 -5.87 -15.36 -1.63
CA LEU A 11 -6.75 -16.43 -1.15
C LEU A 11 -6.89 -16.40 0.38
N TRP A 12 -5.79 -16.18 1.10
CA TRP A 12 -5.83 -16.02 2.55
C TRP A 12 -6.67 -14.81 2.97
N ALA A 13 -6.50 -13.68 2.27
CA ALA A 13 -7.27 -12.48 2.54
C ALA A 13 -8.77 -12.68 2.27
N LEU A 14 -9.15 -13.37 1.19
CA LEU A 14 -10.54 -13.73 0.91
C LEU A 14 -11.11 -14.71 1.95
N LEU A 15 -10.34 -15.73 2.34
CA LEU A 15 -10.75 -16.71 3.35
C LEU A 15 -11.02 -16.03 4.70
N PHE A 16 -10.08 -15.21 5.17
CA PHE A 16 -10.24 -14.50 6.45
C PHE A 16 -11.33 -13.43 6.38
N SER A 17 -11.55 -12.80 5.23
CA SER A 17 -12.70 -11.91 5.03
C SER A 17 -14.02 -12.67 5.12
N ALA A 18 -14.11 -13.87 4.55
CA ALA A 18 -15.29 -14.72 4.68
C ALA A 18 -15.53 -15.19 6.13
N LEU A 19 -14.46 -15.54 6.85
CA LEU A 19 -14.54 -15.86 8.28
C LEU A 19 -14.98 -14.66 9.12
N ALA A 20 -14.48 -13.46 8.83
CA ALA A 20 -14.88 -12.22 9.48
C ALA A 20 -16.34 -11.84 9.19
N LEU A 21 -16.83 -12.15 7.98
CA LEU A 21 -18.24 -12.02 7.63
C LEU A 21 -19.13 -13.03 8.34
N TRP A 22 -18.64 -14.26 8.56
CA TRP A 22 -19.41 -15.30 9.25
C TRP A 22 -19.45 -15.02 10.77
N GLN A 23 -18.30 -14.82 11.40
CA GLN A 23 -18.13 -14.61 12.84
C GLN A 23 -17.35 -13.32 13.14
N PRO A 24 -18.00 -12.15 13.11
CA PRO A 24 -17.33 -10.84 13.23
C PRO A 24 -16.75 -10.59 14.63
N ASP A 25 -17.34 -11.17 15.67
CA ASP A 25 -16.92 -10.96 17.07
C ASP A 25 -15.49 -11.43 17.35
N TRP A 26 -14.99 -12.40 16.58
CA TRP A 26 -13.60 -12.87 16.68
C TRP A 26 -12.59 -11.80 16.27
N PHE A 27 -12.99 -10.85 15.43
CA PHE A 27 -12.08 -9.87 14.83
C PHE A 27 -12.39 -8.43 15.24
N SER A 28 -13.66 -8.09 15.49
CA SER A 28 -14.08 -6.72 15.83
C SER A 28 -13.41 -6.20 17.10
N ALA A 29 -13.27 -7.04 18.13
CA ALA A 29 -12.57 -6.73 19.37
C ALA A 29 -11.07 -6.45 19.17
N ALA A 30 -10.49 -6.94 18.07
CA ALA A 30 -9.07 -6.76 17.73
C ALA A 30 -8.79 -5.44 16.98
N LYS A 31 -9.77 -4.52 16.85
CA LYS A 31 -9.55 -3.16 16.29
C LYS A 31 -8.28 -2.47 16.82
N PRO A 32 -7.96 -2.48 18.14
CA PRO A 32 -6.75 -1.84 18.65
C PRO A 32 -5.45 -2.45 18.12
N ALA A 33 -5.47 -3.67 17.59
CA ALA A 33 -4.31 -4.36 17.05
C ALA A 33 -3.88 -3.85 15.66
N ILE A 34 -4.73 -3.10 14.94
CA ILE A 34 -4.41 -2.61 13.58
C ILE A 34 -3.09 -1.85 13.53
N VAL A 35 -2.90 -0.89 14.45
CA VAL A 35 -1.71 -0.04 14.49
C VAL A 35 -0.45 -0.84 14.88
N PRO A 36 -0.45 -1.66 15.96
CA PRO A 36 0.66 -2.56 16.27
C PRO A 36 1.03 -3.51 15.13
N LEU A 37 0.05 -4.11 14.47
CA LEU A 37 0.26 -5.02 13.34
C LEU A 37 0.88 -4.29 12.14
N LEU A 38 0.43 -3.08 11.84
CA LEU A 38 1.07 -2.26 10.82
C LEU A 38 2.51 -1.91 11.21
N GLY A 39 2.76 -1.57 12.48
CA GLY A 39 4.11 -1.33 12.99
C GLY A 39 5.03 -2.54 12.78
N LEU A 40 4.53 -3.76 12.98
CA LEU A 40 5.27 -4.99 12.69
C LEU A 40 5.61 -5.12 11.19
N VAL A 41 4.65 -4.81 10.30
CA VAL A 41 4.86 -4.83 8.84
C VAL A 41 5.91 -3.79 8.44
N MET A 42 5.84 -2.58 8.98
CA MET A 42 6.78 -1.49 8.71
C MET A 42 8.19 -1.78 9.27
N PHE A 43 8.28 -2.41 10.43
CA PHE A 43 9.54 -2.92 10.95
C PHE A 43 10.14 -4.01 10.04
N GLY A 44 9.30 -4.96 9.59
CA GLY A 44 9.70 -6.01 8.64
C GLY A 44 10.22 -5.44 7.32
N MET A 45 9.61 -4.36 6.82
CA MET A 45 10.14 -3.59 5.69
C MET A 45 11.54 -3.05 5.98
N GLY A 46 11.73 -2.36 7.11
CA GLY A 46 13.05 -1.83 7.51
C GLY A 46 14.12 -2.92 7.60
N MET A 47 13.76 -4.12 8.06
CA MET A 47 14.64 -5.30 8.10
C MET A 47 15.09 -5.81 6.72
N THR A 48 14.48 -5.34 5.63
CA THR A 48 14.87 -5.67 4.25
C THR A 48 15.69 -4.57 3.57
N LEU A 49 15.74 -3.37 4.14
CA LEU A 49 16.45 -2.21 3.58
C LEU A 49 17.89 -2.15 4.06
N THR A 50 18.76 -1.65 3.20
CA THR A 50 20.20 -1.49 3.42
C THR A 50 20.63 -0.04 3.24
N TRP A 51 21.79 0.33 3.78
CA TRP A 51 22.35 1.66 3.58
C TRP A 51 22.59 1.99 2.09
N GLN A 52 22.88 0.98 1.26
CA GLN A 52 23.08 1.17 -0.17
C GLN A 52 21.81 1.65 -0.88
N ASP A 53 20.64 1.22 -0.42
CA ASP A 53 19.36 1.67 -0.98
C ASP A 53 19.17 3.18 -0.79
N PHE A 54 19.55 3.72 0.38
CA PHE A 54 19.53 5.17 0.65
C PHE A 54 20.47 5.96 -0.26
N VAL A 55 21.65 5.41 -0.54
CA VAL A 55 22.61 6.03 -1.46
C VAL A 55 22.05 6.04 -2.89
N GLU A 56 21.35 4.98 -3.30
CA GLU A 56 20.80 4.85 -4.65
C GLU A 56 19.73 5.91 -4.96
N VAL A 57 18.91 6.27 -3.97
CA VAL A 57 17.94 7.38 -4.09
C VAL A 57 18.62 8.69 -4.48
N VAL A 58 19.76 9.00 -3.87
CA VAL A 58 20.51 10.24 -4.13
C VAL A 58 21.25 10.18 -5.47
N ARG A 59 21.59 8.99 -5.96
CA ARG A 59 22.30 8.79 -7.24
C ARG A 59 21.39 8.91 -8.46
N GLN A 60 20.08 8.70 -8.32
CA GLN A 60 19.13 8.73 -9.45
C GLN A 60 17.97 9.73 -9.25
N PRO A 61 18.23 11.01 -8.92
CA PRO A 61 17.19 11.95 -8.48
C PRO A 61 16.10 12.20 -9.54
N GLY A 62 16.45 12.17 -10.84
CA GLY A 62 15.47 12.35 -11.91
C GLY A 62 14.45 11.22 -12.02
N ARG A 63 14.88 9.96 -11.89
CA ARG A 63 13.98 8.79 -11.95
C ARG A 63 13.13 8.70 -10.68
N ILE A 64 13.72 9.00 -9.52
CA ILE A 64 12.99 9.04 -8.25
C ILE A 64 11.96 10.17 -8.24
N GLY A 65 12.35 11.38 -8.64
CA GLY A 65 11.44 12.54 -8.73
C GLY A 65 10.27 12.28 -9.68
N LEU A 66 10.52 11.65 -10.83
CA LEU A 66 9.46 11.24 -11.75
C LEU A 66 8.50 10.25 -11.09
N GLY A 67 8.99 9.17 -10.49
CA GLY A 67 8.12 8.15 -9.91
C GLY A 67 7.33 8.64 -8.70
N VAL A 68 7.98 9.36 -7.78
CA VAL A 68 7.32 9.97 -6.62
C VAL A 68 6.31 11.04 -7.06
N GLY A 69 6.68 11.86 -8.05
CA GLY A 69 5.78 12.86 -8.64
C GLY A 69 4.55 12.23 -9.27
N LEU A 70 4.72 11.19 -10.09
CA LEU A 70 3.60 10.45 -10.68
C LEU A 70 2.73 9.81 -9.60
N GLN A 71 3.33 9.22 -8.58
CA GLN A 71 2.58 8.56 -7.51
C GLN A 71 1.68 9.54 -6.75
N TYR A 72 2.25 10.63 -6.25
CA TYR A 72 1.48 11.63 -5.47
C TYR A 72 0.62 12.56 -6.33
N LEU A 73 0.77 12.55 -7.65
CA LEU A 73 -0.13 13.24 -8.56
C LEU A 73 -1.28 12.35 -9.00
N VAL A 74 -0.99 11.19 -9.59
CA VAL A 74 -1.97 10.31 -10.22
C VAL A 74 -2.90 9.70 -9.19
N MET A 75 -2.36 9.14 -8.11
CA MET A 75 -3.17 8.32 -7.21
C MET A 75 -4.16 9.14 -6.37
N PRO A 76 -3.77 10.22 -5.67
CA PRO A 76 -4.73 11.02 -4.91
C PRO A 76 -5.80 11.66 -5.81
N LEU A 77 -5.40 12.18 -6.97
CA LEU A 77 -6.32 12.77 -7.94
C LEU A 77 -7.33 11.74 -8.44
N THR A 78 -6.85 10.55 -8.80
CA THR A 78 -7.72 9.46 -9.26
C THR A 78 -8.68 9.02 -8.15
N ALA A 79 -8.20 8.86 -6.92
CA ALA A 79 -9.04 8.50 -5.79
C ALA A 79 -10.18 9.51 -5.58
N TRP A 80 -9.87 10.80 -5.66
CA TRP A 80 -10.86 11.87 -5.54
C TRP A 80 -11.86 11.85 -6.71
N VAL A 81 -11.38 11.83 -7.96
CA VAL A 81 -12.25 11.81 -9.16
C VAL A 81 -13.14 10.58 -9.19
N VAL A 82 -12.61 9.39 -8.91
CA VAL A 82 -13.40 8.15 -8.88
C VAL A 82 -14.45 8.21 -7.77
N SER A 83 -14.11 8.80 -6.61
CA SER A 83 -15.09 8.98 -5.53
C SER A 83 -16.24 9.88 -5.93
N LEU A 84 -15.96 10.97 -6.65
CA LEU A 84 -17.00 11.86 -7.17
C LEU A 84 -17.86 11.21 -8.25
N LEU A 85 -17.24 10.48 -9.18
CA LEU A 85 -17.96 9.81 -10.28
C LEU A 85 -18.91 8.70 -9.79
N LEU A 86 -18.55 8.04 -8.69
CA LEU A 86 -19.35 6.97 -8.08
C LEU A 86 -20.22 7.44 -6.91
N ASP A 87 -20.28 8.75 -6.68
CA ASP A 87 -21.04 9.39 -5.58
C ASP A 87 -20.78 8.73 -4.22
N LEU A 88 -19.50 8.50 -3.91
CA LEU A 88 -19.12 7.87 -2.65
C LEU A 88 -19.40 8.81 -1.48
N PRO A 89 -19.97 8.31 -0.36
CA PRO A 89 -20.11 9.08 0.86
C PRO A 89 -18.76 9.66 1.33
N PRO A 90 -18.76 10.83 2.00
CA PRO A 90 -17.53 11.53 2.40
C PRO A 90 -16.53 10.67 3.17
N GLU A 91 -16.99 9.75 4.03
CA GLU A 91 -16.11 8.85 4.78
C GLU A 91 -15.39 7.83 3.87
N LEU A 92 -16.09 7.27 2.88
CA LEU A 92 -15.49 6.32 1.93
C LEU A 92 -14.54 7.02 0.97
N MET A 93 -14.88 8.25 0.55
CA MET A 93 -13.97 9.10 -0.21
C MET A 93 -12.70 9.44 0.59
N ALA A 94 -12.84 9.78 1.88
CA ALA A 94 -11.68 9.99 2.77
C ALA A 94 -10.78 8.75 2.79
N GLY A 95 -11.39 7.56 2.91
CA GLY A 95 -10.70 6.28 2.83
C GLY A 95 -9.98 6.04 1.52
N LEU A 96 -10.64 6.29 0.38
CA LEU A 96 -10.05 6.07 -0.94
C LEU A 96 -8.94 7.09 -1.23
N VAL A 97 -9.12 8.36 -0.86
CA VAL A 97 -8.06 9.37 -0.98
C VAL A 97 -6.88 9.06 -0.09
N LEU A 98 -7.08 8.52 1.13
CA LEU A 98 -5.99 8.02 1.97
C LEU A 98 -5.20 6.89 1.29
N VAL A 99 -5.88 5.98 0.60
CA VAL A 99 -5.22 4.96 -0.23
C VAL A 99 -4.41 5.63 -1.34
N GLY A 100 -5.00 6.59 -2.05
CA GLY A 100 -4.33 7.31 -3.12
C GLY A 100 -3.14 8.15 -2.67
N ALA A 101 -3.21 8.73 -1.46
CA ALA A 101 -2.17 9.56 -0.86
C ALA A 101 -1.15 8.77 -0.04
N SER A 102 -1.29 7.45 0.07
CA SER A 102 -0.31 6.59 0.73
C SER A 102 0.92 6.37 -0.17
N PRO A 103 2.09 6.08 0.43
CA PRO A 103 3.30 5.73 -0.32
C PRO A 103 3.19 4.34 -0.94
N GLY A 104 4.24 3.93 -1.68
CA GLY A 104 4.29 2.62 -2.33
C GLY A 104 4.23 1.51 -1.29
N GLY A 105 3.56 0.41 -1.61
CA GLY A 105 3.48 -0.76 -0.73
C GLY A 105 4.59 -1.74 -1.01
N THR A 106 5.24 -2.32 0.01
CA THR A 106 6.38 -3.26 -0.14
C THR A 106 6.14 -4.49 -1.02
N ALA A 107 4.88 -4.88 -1.21
CA ALA A 107 4.50 -5.93 -2.17
C ALA A 107 4.90 -5.56 -3.61
N SER A 108 5.00 -4.27 -3.94
CA SER A 108 5.46 -3.75 -5.23
C SER A 108 6.84 -4.29 -5.59
N ASN A 109 7.78 -4.40 -4.65
CA ASN A 109 9.13 -4.91 -4.90
C ASN A 109 9.11 -6.34 -5.47
N VAL A 110 8.30 -7.23 -4.87
CA VAL A 110 8.17 -8.62 -5.32
C VAL A 110 7.48 -8.66 -6.69
N VAL A 111 6.41 -7.88 -6.87
CA VAL A 111 5.68 -7.81 -8.14
C VAL A 111 6.56 -7.24 -9.25
N CYS A 112 7.38 -6.22 -8.96
CA CYS A 112 8.34 -5.60 -9.88
C CYS A 112 9.42 -6.59 -10.30
N PHE A 113 9.96 -7.36 -9.36
CA PHE A 113 10.90 -8.43 -9.66
C PHE A 113 10.27 -9.46 -10.63
N LEU A 114 9.06 -9.95 -10.33
CA LEU A 114 8.36 -10.92 -11.16
C LEU A 114 7.99 -10.36 -12.54
N ALA A 115 7.65 -9.08 -12.63
CA ALA A 115 7.35 -8.36 -13.86
C ALA A 115 8.58 -8.05 -14.73
N ARG A 116 9.79 -8.40 -14.27
CA ARG A 116 11.07 -8.01 -14.88
C ARG A 116 11.25 -6.51 -15.02
N GLY A 117 10.80 -5.76 -14.01
CA GLY A 117 11.09 -4.34 -13.88
C GLY A 117 12.53 -4.08 -13.40
N ASP A 118 12.81 -2.82 -13.14
CA ASP A 118 13.97 -2.37 -12.39
C ASP A 118 13.66 -2.45 -10.88
N LEU A 119 14.13 -3.54 -10.24
CA LEU A 119 13.92 -3.79 -8.82
C LEU A 119 14.63 -2.76 -7.92
N ALA A 120 15.83 -2.31 -8.31
CA ALA A 120 16.57 -1.32 -7.54
C ALA A 120 15.84 0.03 -7.53
N LEU A 121 15.27 0.42 -8.68
CA LEU A 121 14.41 1.60 -8.78
C LEU A 121 13.13 1.44 -7.93
N SER A 122 12.47 0.27 -7.96
CA SER A 122 11.27 -0.02 -7.16
C SER A 122 11.53 0.19 -5.67
N ILE A 123 12.59 -0.44 -5.13
CA ILE A 123 12.99 -0.29 -3.71
C ILE A 123 13.25 1.19 -3.37
N SER A 124 13.97 1.89 -4.24
CA SER A 124 14.31 3.30 -4.06
C SER A 124 13.06 4.20 -4.06
N LEU A 125 12.11 3.95 -4.95
CA LEU A 125 10.83 4.67 -5.05
C LEU A 125 9.94 4.42 -3.83
N THR A 126 9.80 3.15 -3.41
CA THR A 126 9.02 2.81 -2.22
C THR A 126 9.59 3.48 -0.98
N MET A 127 10.92 3.48 -0.82
CA MET A 127 11.57 4.13 0.30
C MET A 127 11.44 5.66 0.26
N ALA A 128 11.69 6.28 -0.90
CA ALA A 128 11.56 7.73 -1.07
C ALA A 128 10.12 8.21 -0.84
N SER A 129 9.12 7.50 -1.39
CA SER A 129 7.71 7.80 -1.14
C SER A 129 7.36 7.60 0.33
N THR A 130 7.84 6.54 0.99
CA THR A 130 7.58 6.30 2.42
C THR A 130 8.10 7.44 3.31
N LEU A 131 9.28 7.99 3.01
CA LEU A 131 9.81 9.16 3.71
C LEU A 131 8.96 10.41 3.45
N LEU A 132 8.57 10.64 2.19
CA LEU A 132 7.76 11.79 1.80
C LEU A 132 6.32 11.71 2.36
N ALA A 133 5.78 10.51 2.57
CA ALA A 133 4.42 10.26 3.06
C ALA A 133 4.11 10.95 4.39
N ILE A 134 5.11 11.15 5.25
CA ILE A 134 4.96 11.85 6.53
C ILE A 134 4.27 13.21 6.33
N VAL A 135 4.64 13.91 5.26
CA VAL A 135 4.10 15.23 4.93
C VAL A 135 3.06 15.14 3.81
N ALA A 136 3.33 14.36 2.76
CA ALA A 136 2.46 14.29 1.60
C ALA A 136 1.09 13.67 1.93
N THR A 137 1.03 12.57 2.68
CA THR A 137 -0.23 11.87 2.94
C THR A 137 -1.24 12.74 3.71
N PRO A 138 -0.89 13.39 4.84
CA PRO A 138 -1.82 14.28 5.55
C PRO A 138 -2.23 15.50 4.72
N LEU A 139 -1.28 16.14 4.02
CA LEU A 139 -1.56 17.34 3.23
C LEU A 139 -2.46 17.04 2.04
N LEU A 140 -2.19 15.99 1.28
CA LEU A 140 -3.01 15.60 0.13
C LEU A 140 -4.41 15.19 0.60
N THR A 141 -4.52 14.45 1.70
CA THR A 141 -5.83 14.11 2.28
C THR A 141 -6.61 15.37 2.64
N TRP A 142 -5.96 16.36 3.26
CA TRP A 142 -6.59 17.64 3.59
C TRP A 142 -6.99 18.45 2.34
N ILE A 143 -6.14 18.48 1.30
CA ILE A 143 -6.42 19.19 0.04
C ILE A 143 -7.69 18.62 -0.63
N TYR A 144 -7.79 17.29 -0.74
CA TYR A 144 -8.88 16.66 -1.48
C TYR A 144 -10.17 16.47 -0.65
N VAL A 145 -10.05 16.27 0.66
CA VAL A 145 -11.17 15.85 1.52
C VAL A 145 -11.47 16.80 2.67
N GLY A 146 -10.54 17.72 3.00
CA GLY A 146 -10.67 18.63 4.14
C GLY A 146 -11.85 19.60 4.07
N ARG A 147 -12.53 19.68 2.92
CA ARG A 147 -13.78 20.44 2.75
C ARG A 147 -15.03 19.63 3.13
N GLN A 148 -15.01 18.30 3.02
CA GLN A 148 -16.16 17.45 3.38
C GLN A 148 -16.02 16.81 4.76
N VAL A 149 -14.79 16.52 5.22
CA VAL A 149 -14.56 15.85 6.51
C VAL A 149 -13.38 16.52 7.23
N PRO A 150 -13.44 16.72 8.57
CA PRO A 150 -12.30 17.23 9.33
C PRO A 150 -11.07 16.33 9.19
N VAL A 151 -9.94 16.90 8.75
CA VAL A 151 -8.67 16.18 8.60
C VAL A 151 -7.66 16.69 9.65
N PRO A 152 -7.31 15.89 10.68
CA PRO A 152 -6.36 16.29 11.70
C PRO A 152 -4.92 16.12 11.19
N VAL A 153 -4.48 17.05 10.33
CA VAL A 153 -3.19 16.99 9.60
C VAL A 153 -2.00 16.76 10.53
N LEU A 154 -1.91 17.51 11.63
CA LEU A 154 -0.78 17.41 12.56
C LEU A 154 -0.73 16.04 13.26
N ASP A 155 -1.89 15.54 13.71
CA ASP A 155 -1.95 14.23 14.36
C ASP A 155 -1.64 13.10 13.38
N MET A 156 -2.12 13.20 12.14
CA MET A 156 -1.78 12.25 11.08
C MET A 156 -0.27 12.24 10.80
N LEU A 157 0.37 13.41 10.70
CA LEU A 157 1.82 13.52 10.54
C LEU A 157 2.58 12.82 11.68
N ILE A 158 2.20 13.11 12.93
CA ILE A 158 2.79 12.48 14.12
C ILE A 158 2.57 10.96 14.11
N SER A 159 1.39 10.51 13.70
CA SER A 159 1.10 9.08 13.58
C SER A 159 1.92 8.40 12.50
N ILE A 160 2.07 8.98 11.32
CA ILE A 160 2.89 8.39 10.26
C ILE A 160 4.35 8.32 10.72
N PHE A 161 4.87 9.36 11.38
CA PHE A 161 6.20 9.33 11.98
C PHE A 161 6.36 8.16 12.97
N LYS A 162 5.39 7.97 13.89
CA LYS A 162 5.46 6.94 14.93
C LYS A 162 5.19 5.51 14.43
N ILE A 163 4.26 5.35 13.48
CA ILE A 163 3.76 4.05 13.03
C ILE A 163 4.55 3.53 11.83
N VAL A 164 5.14 4.42 11.03
CA VAL A 164 5.88 4.08 9.82
C VAL A 164 7.37 4.35 10.01
N LEU A 165 7.76 5.62 10.19
CA LEU A 165 9.18 5.97 10.16
C LEU A 165 9.96 5.31 11.29
N LEU A 166 9.44 5.37 12.53
CA LEU A 166 10.12 4.80 13.68
C LEU A 166 10.32 3.28 13.54
N PRO A 167 9.30 2.45 13.22
CA PRO A 167 9.49 1.03 12.96
C PRO A 167 10.43 0.74 11.78
N VAL A 168 10.35 1.48 10.66
CA VAL A 168 11.25 1.29 9.52
C VAL A 168 12.70 1.60 9.92
N ALA A 169 12.94 2.72 10.61
CA ALA A 169 14.27 3.11 11.07
C ALA A 169 14.87 2.10 12.05
N LEU A 170 14.06 1.59 12.99
CA LEU A 170 14.46 0.52 13.90
C LEU A 170 14.79 -0.77 13.14
N GLY A 171 13.96 -1.13 12.15
CA GLY A 171 14.22 -2.27 11.27
C GLY A 171 15.56 -2.13 10.55
N VAL A 172 15.83 -0.98 9.94
CA VAL A 172 17.11 -0.69 9.26
C VAL A 172 18.30 -0.76 10.22
N ALA A 173 18.16 -0.20 11.43
CA ALA A 173 19.22 -0.22 12.44
C ALA A 173 19.53 -1.65 12.94
N VAL A 174 18.50 -2.45 13.19
CA VAL A 174 18.69 -3.87 13.53
C VAL A 174 19.31 -4.63 12.36
N ASN A 175 18.88 -4.29 11.12
CA ASN A 175 19.39 -4.91 9.92
C ASN A 175 20.88 -4.66 9.68
N SER A 176 21.34 -3.43 9.96
CA SER A 176 22.73 -3.03 9.76
C SER A 176 23.67 -3.67 10.79
N VAL A 177 23.23 -3.80 12.04
CA VAL A 177 24.05 -4.35 13.14
C VAL A 177 24.01 -5.88 13.17
N MET A 178 22.83 -6.48 13.03
CA MET A 178 22.61 -7.93 13.28
C MET A 178 22.21 -8.70 12.03
N GLY A 179 22.21 -8.06 10.87
CA GLY A 179 21.67 -8.61 9.63
C GLY A 179 22.17 -9.99 9.22
N ARG A 180 23.48 -10.24 9.36
CA ARG A 180 24.08 -11.55 9.07
C ARG A 180 23.61 -12.65 10.03
N ARG A 181 23.42 -12.30 11.31
CA ARG A 181 22.96 -13.23 12.36
C ARG A 181 21.47 -13.53 12.25
N LEU A 182 20.69 -12.54 11.81
CA LEU A 182 19.24 -12.64 11.65
C LEU A 182 18.82 -13.13 10.26
N ALA A 183 19.74 -13.58 9.41
CA ALA A 183 19.43 -14.01 8.04
C ALA A 183 18.31 -15.06 7.98
N SER A 184 18.31 -16.03 8.91
CA SER A 184 17.26 -17.04 9.03
C SER A 184 15.90 -16.45 9.46
N LEU A 185 15.91 -15.44 10.33
CA LEU A 185 14.70 -14.76 10.80
C LEU A 185 14.15 -13.77 9.77
N ARG A 186 15.02 -13.18 8.93
CA ARG A 186 14.63 -12.33 7.79
C ARG A 186 13.64 -13.04 6.86
N ALA A 187 13.83 -14.35 6.65
CA ALA A 187 12.96 -15.17 5.82
C ALA A 187 11.52 -15.30 6.36
N LEU A 188 11.28 -14.99 7.64
CA LEU A 188 9.96 -15.05 8.27
C LEU A 188 9.17 -13.74 8.13
N PHE A 189 9.83 -12.58 7.99
CA PHE A 189 9.12 -11.29 7.93
C PHE A 189 8.10 -11.15 6.79
N PRO A 190 8.34 -11.68 5.58
CA PRO A 190 7.30 -11.68 4.54
C PRO A 190 6.05 -12.45 4.96
N LEU A 191 6.21 -13.59 5.64
CA LEU A 191 5.09 -14.38 6.16
C LEU A 191 4.36 -13.63 7.29
N LEU A 192 5.11 -13.11 8.27
CA LEU A 192 4.52 -12.36 9.38
C LEU A 192 3.78 -11.11 8.89
N SER A 193 4.34 -10.41 7.91
CA SER A 193 3.71 -9.24 7.30
C SER A 193 2.43 -9.61 6.56
N MET A 194 2.44 -10.71 5.79
CA MET A 194 1.25 -11.22 5.13
C MET A 194 0.15 -11.55 6.16
N LEU A 195 0.49 -12.31 7.21
CA LEU A 195 -0.49 -12.69 8.24
C LEU A 195 -1.05 -11.46 8.97
N ALA A 196 -0.20 -10.49 9.29
CA ALA A 196 -0.60 -9.24 9.91
C ALA A 196 -1.59 -8.45 9.03
N ILE A 197 -1.30 -8.31 7.73
CA ILE A 197 -2.18 -7.62 6.79
C ILE A 197 -3.50 -8.39 6.57
N VAL A 198 -3.46 -9.71 6.42
CA VAL A 198 -4.66 -10.56 6.31
C VAL A 198 -5.54 -10.39 7.54
N PHE A 199 -4.95 -10.35 8.73
CA PHE A 199 -5.69 -10.12 9.97
C PHE A 199 -6.25 -8.69 10.07
N ILE A 200 -5.50 -7.67 9.66
CA ILE A 200 -6.00 -6.28 9.56
C ILE A 200 -7.22 -6.22 8.63
N ILE A 201 -7.17 -6.87 7.47
CA ILE A 201 -8.29 -6.94 6.52
C ILE A 201 -9.51 -7.59 7.19
N ALA A 202 -9.30 -8.72 7.89
CA ALA A 202 -10.37 -9.42 8.61
C ALA A 202 -11.05 -8.52 9.66
N ILE A 203 -10.26 -7.75 10.43
CA ILE A 203 -10.77 -6.77 11.39
C ILE A 203 -11.64 -5.73 10.69
N VAL A 204 -11.15 -5.12 9.60
CA VAL A 204 -11.91 -4.08 8.89
C VAL A 204 -13.19 -4.64 8.27
N VAL A 205 -13.15 -5.85 7.71
CA VAL A 205 -14.33 -6.53 7.16
C VAL A 205 -15.36 -6.83 8.26
N ALA A 206 -14.93 -7.33 9.41
CA ALA A 206 -15.81 -7.57 10.56
C ALA A 206 -16.49 -6.28 11.05
N LEU A 207 -15.72 -5.20 11.19
CA LEU A 207 -16.23 -3.88 11.61
C LEU A 207 -17.23 -3.28 10.61
N ASN A 208 -17.15 -3.66 9.33
CA ASN A 208 -17.98 -3.13 8.26
C ASN A 208 -19.04 -4.11 7.73
N ARG A 209 -19.22 -5.28 8.37
CA ARG A 209 -20.25 -6.26 8.00
C ARG A 209 -21.62 -5.64 7.70
N PRO A 210 -22.20 -4.73 8.52
CA PRO A 210 -23.51 -4.15 8.20
C PRO A 210 -23.50 -3.25 6.96
N ASN A 211 -22.38 -2.59 6.66
CA ASN A 211 -22.25 -1.62 5.56
C ASN A 211 -21.88 -2.29 4.23
N LEU A 212 -21.34 -3.51 4.27
CA LEU A 212 -20.85 -4.21 3.08
C LEU A 212 -21.93 -4.52 2.05
N ALA A 213 -23.17 -4.79 2.49
CA ALA A 213 -24.27 -5.05 1.56
C ALA A 213 -24.67 -3.81 0.75
N GLN A 214 -24.52 -2.62 1.32
CA GLN A 214 -24.97 -1.36 0.70
C GLN A 214 -23.83 -0.66 -0.06
N ALA A 215 -22.64 -0.61 0.52
CA ALA A 215 -21.50 0.13 -0.03
C ALA A 215 -20.40 -0.77 -0.62
N GLY A 216 -20.44 -2.09 -0.38
CA GLY A 216 -19.34 -2.98 -0.77
C GLY A 216 -19.07 -3.01 -2.27
N LEU A 217 -20.13 -3.01 -3.10
CA LEU A 217 -19.98 -3.05 -4.55
C LEU A 217 -19.42 -1.74 -5.13
N SER A 218 -19.93 -0.59 -4.69
CA SER A 218 -19.44 0.71 -5.15
C SER A 218 -18.00 0.96 -4.72
N VAL A 219 -17.63 0.58 -3.49
CA VAL A 219 -16.24 0.67 -3.01
C VAL A 219 -15.33 -0.32 -3.77
N ALA A 220 -15.77 -1.55 -4.02
CA ALA A 220 -14.99 -2.50 -4.80
C ALA A 220 -14.72 -1.98 -6.23
N LEU A 221 -15.75 -1.45 -6.90
CA LEU A 221 -15.61 -0.83 -8.20
C LEU A 221 -14.65 0.38 -8.15
N ALA A 222 -14.78 1.24 -7.15
CA ALA A 222 -13.91 2.39 -6.96
C ALA A 222 -12.44 1.97 -6.78
N VAL A 223 -12.18 0.95 -5.97
CA VAL A 223 -10.86 0.37 -5.74
C VAL A 223 -10.27 -0.21 -7.03
N ILE A 224 -11.08 -0.95 -7.80
CA ILE A 224 -10.65 -1.53 -9.08
C ILE A 224 -10.25 -0.44 -10.06
N LEU A 225 -11.11 0.56 -10.26
CA LEU A 225 -10.86 1.69 -11.16
C LEU A 225 -9.64 2.49 -10.71
N HIS A 226 -9.55 2.80 -9.42
CA HIS A 226 -8.45 3.54 -8.84
C HIS A 226 -7.10 2.85 -9.07
N ASN A 227 -7.02 1.55 -8.80
CA ASN A 227 -5.80 0.77 -9.04
C ASN A 227 -5.49 0.62 -10.54
N ALA A 228 -6.50 0.35 -11.38
CA ALA A 228 -6.31 0.20 -12.83
C ALA A 228 -5.78 1.49 -13.47
N ILE A 229 -6.34 2.65 -13.10
CA ILE A 229 -5.87 3.96 -13.55
C ILE A 229 -4.46 4.26 -13.00
N GLY A 230 -4.17 3.88 -11.75
CA GLY A 230 -2.82 4.00 -11.19
C GLY A 230 -1.78 3.21 -11.96
N LEU A 231 -2.05 1.92 -12.23
CA LEU A 231 -1.19 1.04 -13.01
C LEU A 231 -1.00 1.57 -14.44
N ALA A 232 -2.09 1.95 -15.11
CA ALA A 232 -2.06 2.47 -16.47
C ALA A 232 -1.34 3.82 -16.54
N GLY A 233 -1.63 4.75 -15.62
CA GLY A 233 -1.01 6.06 -15.53
C GLY A 233 0.49 5.96 -15.28
N GLY A 234 0.91 5.14 -14.32
CA GLY A 234 2.33 4.88 -14.07
C GLY A 234 3.05 4.26 -15.28
N TYR A 235 2.40 3.33 -16.00
CA TYR A 235 2.97 2.74 -17.21
C TYR A 235 3.11 3.75 -18.35
N TRP A 236 2.00 4.37 -18.76
CA TRP A 236 1.97 5.19 -19.98
C TRP A 236 2.69 6.52 -19.80
N LEU A 237 2.52 7.19 -18.65
CA LEU A 237 3.26 8.43 -18.37
C LEU A 237 4.74 8.14 -18.15
N GLY A 238 5.06 7.02 -17.48
CA GLY A 238 6.44 6.54 -17.33
C GLY A 238 7.10 6.23 -18.66
N LEU A 239 6.39 5.54 -19.57
CA LEU A 239 6.87 5.22 -20.91
C LEU A 239 7.07 6.47 -21.75
N LEU A 240 6.14 7.43 -21.68
CA LEU A 240 6.25 8.71 -22.39
C LEU A 240 7.48 9.51 -21.93
N ALA A 241 7.71 9.56 -20.62
CA ALA A 241 8.80 10.33 -20.03
C ALA A 241 10.17 9.67 -20.19
N THR A 242 10.26 8.34 -20.13
CA THR A 242 11.54 7.62 -20.08
C THR A 242 11.90 6.90 -21.36
N ARG A 243 10.90 6.59 -22.21
CA ARG A 243 11.03 5.71 -23.40
C ARG A 243 11.64 4.34 -23.11
N ASP A 244 11.63 3.92 -21.84
CA ASP A 244 12.16 2.62 -21.41
C ASP A 244 11.03 1.77 -20.83
N ALA A 245 10.74 0.66 -21.50
CA ALA A 245 9.68 -0.25 -21.08
C ALA A 245 9.94 -0.86 -19.70
N ARG A 246 11.21 -1.08 -19.33
CA ARG A 246 11.56 -1.66 -18.02
C ARG A 246 11.24 -0.69 -16.89
N THR A 247 11.63 0.58 -17.04
CA THR A 247 11.29 1.66 -16.11
C THR A 247 9.79 1.92 -16.07
N ALA A 248 9.11 1.91 -17.22
CA ALA A 248 7.65 2.06 -17.27
C ALA A 248 6.90 0.97 -16.50
N ARG A 249 7.34 -0.30 -16.57
CA ARG A 249 6.79 -1.39 -15.75
C ARG A 249 7.00 -1.15 -14.26
N THR A 250 8.18 -0.69 -13.85
CA THR A 250 8.46 -0.33 -12.45
C THR A 250 7.54 0.80 -12.00
N LEU A 251 7.42 1.87 -12.78
CA LEU A 251 6.57 3.02 -12.45
C LEU A 251 5.09 2.65 -12.38
N ALA A 252 4.61 1.78 -13.28
CA ALA A 252 3.25 1.25 -13.21
C ALA A 252 2.97 0.58 -11.86
N ILE A 253 3.88 -0.31 -11.44
CA ILE A 253 3.73 -1.09 -10.20
C ILE A 253 3.84 -0.18 -8.98
N GLU A 254 4.83 0.70 -8.92
CA GLU A 254 5.03 1.62 -7.79
C GLU A 254 3.88 2.63 -7.64
N VAL A 255 3.36 3.17 -8.74
CA VAL A 255 2.22 4.10 -8.71
C VAL A 255 0.93 3.34 -8.36
N GLY A 256 0.68 2.20 -8.98
CA GLY A 256 -0.57 1.46 -8.80
C GLY A 256 -0.67 0.66 -7.50
N MET A 257 0.46 0.28 -6.89
CA MET A 257 0.47 -0.52 -5.65
C MET A 257 0.81 0.33 -4.42
N GLN A 258 -0.23 0.69 -3.68
CA GLN A 258 -0.11 1.52 -2.49
C GLN A 258 0.12 0.73 -1.21
N ASN A 259 0.64 1.41 -0.19
CA ASN A 259 0.63 0.96 1.20
C ASN A 259 -0.77 1.12 1.80
N SER A 260 -1.68 0.26 1.36
CA SER A 260 -3.06 0.22 1.82
C SER A 260 -3.21 -0.11 3.30
N GLY A 261 -2.22 -0.78 3.91
CA GLY A 261 -2.17 -0.99 5.36
C GLY A 261 -2.05 0.33 6.14
N LEU A 262 -1.21 1.25 5.67
CA LEU A 262 -1.13 2.61 6.23
C LEU A 262 -2.45 3.35 6.09
N ALA A 263 -3.06 3.30 4.90
CA ALA A 263 -4.36 3.92 4.66
C ALA A 263 -5.43 3.40 5.64
N VAL A 264 -5.51 2.08 5.85
CA VAL A 264 -6.42 1.45 6.81
C VAL A 264 -6.17 1.95 8.23
N ALA A 265 -4.91 1.99 8.68
CA ALA A 265 -4.58 2.40 10.04
C ALA A 265 -4.91 3.87 10.31
N LEU A 266 -4.65 4.76 9.35
CA LEU A 266 -4.99 6.18 9.47
C LEU A 266 -6.50 6.39 9.40
N ALA A 267 -7.18 5.72 8.47
CA ALA A 267 -8.63 5.82 8.31
C ALA A 267 -9.38 5.36 9.57
N ALA A 268 -9.02 4.19 10.10
CA ALA A 268 -9.63 3.62 11.30
C ALA A 268 -9.38 4.45 12.57
N LYS A 269 -8.30 5.24 12.58
CA LYS A 269 -7.89 6.08 13.72
C LYS A 269 -8.51 7.48 13.68
N TYR A 270 -8.56 8.11 12.50
CA TYR A 270 -8.89 9.54 12.37
C TYR A 270 -10.24 9.84 11.76
N PHE A 271 -10.85 8.86 11.10
CA PHE A 271 -12.13 9.01 10.43
C PHE A 271 -13.13 8.03 11.04
N SER A 272 -13.39 6.92 10.37
CA SER A 272 -14.36 5.92 10.80
C SER A 272 -13.94 4.51 10.42
N ALA A 273 -14.69 3.51 10.91
CA ALA A 273 -14.51 2.14 10.45
C ALA A 273 -14.81 2.02 8.94
N SER A 274 -15.77 2.79 8.42
CA SER A 274 -16.15 2.77 7.00
C SER A 274 -15.04 3.32 6.12
N ALA A 275 -14.36 4.39 6.56
CA ALA A 275 -13.22 4.96 5.86
C ALA A 275 -12.04 3.97 5.70
N ALA A 276 -11.94 2.95 6.56
CA ALA A 276 -10.91 1.92 6.43
C ALA A 276 -11.23 0.87 5.34
N LEU A 277 -12.50 0.75 4.93
CA LEU A 277 -12.94 -0.27 3.99
C LEU A 277 -12.28 -0.18 2.60
N PRO A 278 -12.14 0.99 1.96
CA PRO A 278 -11.42 1.12 0.69
C PRO A 278 -9.99 0.57 0.77
N GLY A 279 -9.26 0.86 1.84
CA GLY A 279 -7.89 0.35 2.03
C GLY A 279 -7.84 -1.17 2.22
N ALA A 280 -8.79 -1.76 2.95
CA ALA A 280 -8.86 -3.21 3.13
C ALA A 280 -9.14 -3.92 1.79
N LEU A 281 -10.12 -3.45 1.02
CA LEU A 281 -10.43 -4.01 -0.30
C LEU A 281 -9.31 -3.79 -1.31
N PHE A 282 -8.65 -2.62 -1.26
CA PHE A 282 -7.47 -2.33 -2.09
C PHE A 282 -6.33 -3.30 -1.79
N SER A 283 -6.11 -3.66 -0.52
CA SER A 283 -5.09 -4.62 -0.11
C SER A 283 -5.31 -6.00 -0.75
N ILE A 284 -6.55 -6.43 -0.92
CA ILE A 284 -6.87 -7.68 -1.64
C ILE A 284 -6.63 -7.48 -3.13
N TRP A 285 -7.23 -6.42 -3.70
CA TRP A 285 -7.26 -6.20 -5.14
C TRP A 285 -5.87 -5.94 -5.74
N HIS A 286 -5.08 -5.02 -5.18
CA HIS A 286 -3.79 -4.64 -5.76
C HIS A 286 -2.76 -5.79 -5.78
N ASN A 287 -2.87 -6.75 -4.86
CA ASN A 287 -2.04 -7.96 -4.87
C ASN A 287 -2.48 -8.92 -5.97
N LEU A 288 -3.78 -9.06 -6.20
CA LEU A 288 -4.32 -9.86 -7.30
C LEU A 288 -3.95 -9.23 -8.65
N SER A 289 -4.29 -7.95 -8.86
CA SER A 289 -4.02 -7.23 -10.10
C SER A 289 -2.53 -7.11 -10.40
N GLY A 290 -1.71 -6.82 -9.38
CA GLY A 290 -0.25 -6.78 -9.48
C GLY A 290 0.33 -8.14 -9.89
N SER A 291 -0.12 -9.23 -9.26
CA SER A 291 0.33 -10.58 -9.62
C SER A 291 -0.07 -10.98 -11.05
N MET A 292 -1.30 -10.65 -11.46
CA MET A 292 -1.77 -10.88 -12.84
C MET A 292 -0.93 -10.10 -13.85
N LEU A 293 -0.63 -8.83 -13.56
CA LEU A 293 0.17 -7.96 -14.42
C LEU A 293 1.63 -8.42 -14.51
N ALA A 294 2.22 -8.84 -13.38
CA ALA A 294 3.56 -9.42 -13.37
C ALA A 294 3.62 -10.73 -14.17
N ALA A 295 2.61 -11.60 -14.06
CA ALA A 295 2.53 -12.82 -14.86
C ALA A 295 2.38 -12.54 -16.36
N TYR A 296 1.68 -11.46 -16.73
CA TYR A 296 1.57 -11.02 -18.12
C TYR A 296 2.90 -10.50 -18.67
N TRP A 297 3.60 -9.64 -17.94
CA TRP A 297 4.89 -9.08 -18.38
C TRP A 297 6.04 -10.07 -18.35
N SER A 298 6.05 -11.01 -17.41
CA SER A 298 7.09 -12.04 -17.34
C SER A 298 7.13 -12.90 -18.60
N ARG A 299 5.97 -13.28 -19.15
CA ARG A 299 5.83 -14.06 -20.39
C ARG A 299 6.30 -13.31 -21.64
N ARG A 300 6.18 -11.98 -21.64
CA ARG A 300 6.56 -11.12 -22.79
C ARG A 300 8.01 -10.64 -22.74
N ALA A 301 8.72 -10.88 -21.66
CA ALA A 301 10.12 -10.50 -21.55
C ALA A 301 11.08 -11.62 -22.02
N ASP A 302 10.55 -12.79 -22.35
CA ASP A 302 11.26 -13.95 -22.89
C ASP A 302 11.09 -14.11 -24.42
N GLY A 303 10.45 -13.15 -25.10
CA GLY A 303 10.27 -13.12 -26.56
C GLY A 303 10.56 -11.74 -27.11
#